data_AF-A0A925S603-F1
#
_entry.id   AF-A0A925S603-F1
#
_cell.length_a   1.000
_cell.length_b   1.000
_cell.length_c   1.000
_cell.angle_alpha   90.00
_cell.angle_beta   90.00
_cell.angle_gamma   90.00
#
_symmetry.space_group_name_H-M   'P 1'
#
loop_
_entity.id
_entity.type
_entity.pdbx_description
1 polymer ?
#
loop_
_entity_poly.entity_id
_entity_poly.type
_entity_poly.pdbx_seq_one_letter_code
_entity_poly.pdbx_strand_id
1 'polypeptide(L)'
;MRICSPSSKQTDLLQNIQIAAPCPADWNAMTGDDCKRFCGDCKLNVYDISSMSEKDAIALITSSEQSVCLRLYRRKDGTVITDNCPVGLRKIRDQYRKIAVAVMVSLCWLGLISSANAQSDIVMGTAPTVRVEPIPAYTPLQTIIMTAGITVSAAAFGILCKIKRASLSQIALALMVTWFFTGVAMAAFTAK
;
A
#
# COMPACT_ATOMS: atom_id res chain seq x y z
N MET A 1 4.40 11.06 4.39
CA MET A 1 3.00 10.68 4.71
C MET A 1 2.09 11.80 4.23
N ARG A 2 1.30 11.61 3.17
CA ARG A 2 0.24 12.57 2.79
C ARG A 2 -1.10 12.00 3.18
N ILE A 3 -1.79 12.73 4.06
CA ILE A 3 -3.15 12.44 4.48
C ILE A 3 -4.06 12.86 3.31
N CYS A 4 -4.69 11.89 2.66
CA CYS A 4 -5.91 12.17 1.90
C CYS A 4 -7.00 12.42 2.94
N SER A 5 -7.13 13.68 3.37
CA SER A 5 -8.24 14.14 4.21
C SER A 5 -9.41 14.47 3.28
N PRO A 6 -10.65 14.06 3.59
CA PRO A 6 -11.81 14.73 3.04
C PRO A 6 -11.78 16.22 3.46
N SER A 7 -12.40 17.08 2.66
CA SER A 7 -12.42 18.55 2.80
C SER A 7 -12.61 18.96 4.26
N SER A 8 -11.55 19.50 4.88
CA SER A 8 -11.45 19.70 6.34
C SER A 8 -12.65 20.46 6.91
N LYS A 9 -13.11 21.48 6.20
CA LYS A 9 -14.17 22.38 6.66
C LYS A 9 -15.52 21.68 6.88
N GLN A 10 -15.85 20.68 6.06
CA GLN A 10 -17.13 19.96 6.14
C GLN A 10 -17.13 18.93 7.28
N THR A 11 -16.02 18.22 7.44
CA THR A 11 -15.84 17.29 8.55
C THR A 11 -15.78 18.03 9.89
N ASP A 12 -15.16 19.22 9.93
CA ASP A 12 -15.09 20.06 11.14
C ASP A 12 -16.48 20.50 11.65
N LEU A 13 -17.43 20.79 10.74
CA LEU A 13 -18.81 21.13 11.13
C LEU A 13 -19.50 19.96 11.83
N LEU A 14 -19.36 18.75 11.29
CA LEU A 14 -19.94 17.54 11.91
C LEU A 14 -19.29 17.21 13.25
N GLN A 15 -17.98 17.43 13.38
CA GLN A 15 -17.25 17.13 14.62
C GLN A 15 -17.63 18.07 15.76
N ASN A 16 -17.97 19.33 15.46
CA ASN A 16 -18.29 20.35 16.46
C ASN A 16 -19.75 20.33 16.94
N ILE A 17 -20.63 19.52 16.35
CA ILE A 17 -22.04 19.43 16.74
C ILE A 17 -22.18 18.84 18.13
N GLN A 18 -22.83 19.58 19.03
CA GLN A 18 -23.18 19.13 20.37
C GLN A 18 -24.70 19.03 20.50
N ILE A 19 -25.17 17.99 21.19
CA ILE A 19 -26.57 17.85 21.55
C ILE A 19 -26.81 18.72 22.79
N ALA A 20 -27.47 19.86 22.61
CA ALA A 20 -27.74 20.81 23.69
C ALA A 20 -28.68 20.23 24.76
N ALA A 21 -29.66 19.42 24.35
CA ALA A 21 -30.62 18.77 25.23
C ALA A 21 -30.76 17.29 24.86
N PRO A 22 -30.11 16.36 25.59
CA PRO A 22 -30.23 14.93 25.31
C PRO A 22 -31.66 14.44 25.63
N CYS A 23 -32.26 13.73 24.69
CA CYS A 23 -33.55 13.08 24.89
C CYS A 23 -33.35 11.72 25.57
N PRO A 24 -34.07 11.41 26.67
CA PRO A 24 -33.96 10.12 27.36
C PRO A 24 -34.75 8.99 26.68
N ALA A 25 -35.54 9.28 25.64
CA ALA A 25 -36.38 8.31 24.95
C ALA A 25 -35.55 7.22 24.27
N ASP A 26 -36.02 5.97 24.36
CA ASP A 26 -35.38 4.84 23.67
C ASP A 26 -35.65 4.90 22.17
N TRP A 27 -34.59 4.82 21.37
CA TRP A 27 -34.64 4.76 19.91
C TRP A 27 -35.48 3.60 19.40
N ASN A 28 -35.47 2.46 20.11
CA ASN A 28 -36.22 1.27 19.69
C ASN A 28 -37.72 1.39 19.91
N ALA A 29 -38.16 2.29 20.79
CA ALA A 29 -39.57 2.56 21.04
C ALA A 29 -40.17 3.60 20.06
N MET A 30 -39.35 4.20 19.20
CA MET A 30 -39.77 5.21 18.23
C MET A 30 -40.29 4.58 16.94
N THR A 31 -41.23 5.26 16.28
CA THR A 31 -41.82 4.81 15.01
C THR A 31 -41.11 5.47 13.84
N GLY A 32 -40.69 4.68 12.84
CA GLY A 32 -40.09 5.16 11.60
C GLY A 32 -39.09 4.17 11.01
N ASP A 33 -38.19 4.67 10.19
CA ASP A 33 -37.15 3.90 9.51
C ASP A 33 -35.83 3.88 10.30
N ASP A 34 -34.81 3.20 9.78
CA ASP A 34 -33.48 3.18 10.41
C ASP A 34 -32.74 4.52 10.31
N CYS A 35 -33.07 5.35 9.31
CA CYS A 35 -32.45 6.68 9.15
C CYS A 35 -33.18 7.79 9.92
N LYS A 36 -34.49 7.67 10.11
CA LYS A 36 -35.33 8.72 10.68
C LYS A 36 -36.48 8.10 11.44
N ARG A 37 -36.62 8.48 12.72
CA ARG A 37 -37.77 8.09 13.56
C ARG A 37 -38.42 9.29 14.20
N PHE A 38 -39.72 9.20 14.45
CA PHE A 38 -40.45 10.22 15.19
C PHE A 38 -40.46 9.86 16.67
N CYS A 39 -40.01 10.78 17.52
CA CYS A 39 -40.08 10.63 18.96
C CYS A 39 -41.33 11.33 19.50
N GLY A 40 -42.17 10.60 20.23
CA GLY A 40 -43.38 11.13 20.85
C GLY A 40 -43.10 12.11 22.00
N ASP A 41 -41.98 11.94 22.71
CA ASP A 41 -41.64 12.75 23.89
C ASP A 41 -41.17 14.14 23.51
N CYS A 42 -40.22 14.24 22.57
CA CYS A 42 -39.73 15.53 22.09
C CYS A 42 -40.54 16.09 20.92
N LYS A 43 -41.48 15.30 20.35
CA LYS A 43 -42.31 15.65 19.18
C LYS A 43 -41.50 16.09 17.96
N LEU A 44 -40.26 15.62 17.85
CA LEU A 44 -39.34 15.92 16.77
C LEU A 44 -38.91 14.64 16.05
N ASN A 45 -38.48 14.80 14.81
CA ASN A 45 -37.82 13.74 14.07
C ASN A 45 -36.38 13.60 14.56
N VAL A 46 -36.02 12.40 14.98
CA VAL A 46 -34.68 12.01 15.38
C VAL A 46 -34.00 11.31 14.19
N TYR A 47 -32.89 11.87 13.73
CA TYR A 47 -32.11 11.35 12.60
C TYR A 47 -30.88 10.60 13.11
N ASP A 48 -30.63 9.39 12.60
CA ASP A 48 -29.42 8.63 12.93
C ASP A 48 -28.30 8.96 11.96
N ILE A 49 -27.25 9.62 12.47
CA ILE A 49 -26.09 10.01 11.65
C ILE A 49 -25.27 8.78 11.24
N SER A 50 -25.31 7.69 12.03
CA SER A 50 -24.52 6.50 11.73
C SER A 50 -25.00 5.73 10.51
N SER A 51 -26.28 5.87 10.15
CA SER A 51 -26.85 5.29 8.93
C SER A 51 -26.84 6.25 7.74
N MET A 52 -26.30 7.46 7.89
CA MET A 52 -26.23 8.47 6.84
C MET A 52 -24.79 8.71 6.38
N SER A 53 -24.63 9.11 5.12
CA SER A 53 -23.32 9.55 4.63
C SER A 53 -22.94 10.90 5.23
N GLU A 54 -21.64 11.20 5.27
CA GLU A 54 -21.13 12.48 5.78
C GLU A 54 -21.77 13.69 5.06
N LYS A 55 -21.96 13.57 3.74
CA LYS A 55 -22.55 14.63 2.92
C LYS A 55 -24.02 14.85 3.24
N ASP A 56 -24.77 13.77 3.41
CA ASP A 56 -26.21 13.85 3.70
C ASP A 56 -26.46 14.40 5.09
N ALA A 57 -25.61 14.03 6.07
CA ALA A 57 -25.65 14.61 7.40
C ALA A 57 -25.40 16.13 7.35
N ILE A 58 -24.35 16.57 6.65
CA ILE A 58 -24.06 18.01 6.49
C ILE A 58 -25.21 18.73 5.80
N ALA A 59 -25.77 18.14 4.73
CA ALA A 59 -26.89 18.72 4.02
C ALA A 59 -28.11 18.86 4.94
N LEU A 60 -28.41 17.86 5.77
CA LEU A 60 -29.50 17.91 6.75
C LEU A 60 -29.31 19.08 7.72
N ILE A 61 -28.10 19.22 8.29
CA ILE A 61 -27.79 20.28 9.26
C ILE A 61 -27.81 21.68 8.62
N THR A 62 -27.33 21.79 7.37
CA THR A 62 -27.25 23.07 6.66
C THR A 62 -28.62 23.51 6.14
N SER A 63 -29.48 22.56 5.77
CA SER A 63 -30.84 22.83 5.27
C SER A 63 -31.87 22.99 6.39
N SER A 64 -31.62 22.45 7.58
CA SER A 64 -32.52 22.62 8.71
C SER A 64 -32.37 24.02 9.32
N GLU A 65 -33.35 24.89 9.08
CA GLU A 65 -33.47 26.19 9.77
C GLU A 65 -33.94 26.03 11.23
N GLN A 66 -34.51 24.88 11.58
CA GLN A 66 -35.02 24.56 12.91
C GLN A 66 -34.14 23.52 13.62
N SER A 67 -34.23 23.46 14.95
CA SER A 67 -33.53 22.48 15.77
C SER A 67 -34.02 21.05 15.49
N VAL A 68 -33.24 20.28 14.74
CA VAL A 68 -33.47 18.85 14.51
C VAL A 68 -32.84 18.02 15.62
N CYS A 69 -33.46 16.87 15.93
CA CYS A 69 -32.91 15.94 16.91
C CYS A 69 -32.02 14.93 16.18
N LEU A 70 -30.83 14.66 16.75
CA LEU A 70 -29.80 13.85 16.10
C LEU A 70 -29.33 12.77 17.06
N ARG A 71 -29.20 11.55 16.55
CA ARG A 71 -28.50 10.45 17.20
C ARG A 71 -27.14 10.31 16.55
N LEU A 72 -26.09 10.51 17.34
CA LEU A 72 -24.72 10.46 16.86
C LEU A 72 -23.86 9.63 17.80
N TYR A 73 -22.90 8.91 17.23
CA TYR A 73 -21.93 8.14 17.97
C TYR A 73 -20.56 8.75 17.78
N ARG A 74 -19.84 8.97 18.89
CA ARG A 74 -18.48 9.48 18.87
C ARG A 74 -17.50 8.38 19.22
N ARG A 75 -16.41 8.30 18.45
CA ARG A 75 -15.27 7.45 18.77
C ARG A 75 -14.45 8.09 19.91
N LYS A 76 -13.51 7.32 20.49
CA LYS A 76 -12.50 7.83 21.43
C LYS A 76 -11.68 9.01 20.87
N ASP A 77 -11.57 9.09 19.55
CA ASP A 77 -10.84 10.13 18.83
C ASP A 77 -11.65 11.44 18.68
N GLY A 78 -12.91 11.48 19.15
CA GLY A 78 -13.81 12.64 19.03
C GLY A 78 -14.56 12.73 17.70
N THR A 79 -14.18 11.95 16.68
CA THR A 79 -14.86 11.93 15.39
C THR A 79 -16.23 11.24 15.47
N VAL A 80 -17.23 11.82 14.79
CA VAL A 80 -18.57 11.25 14.62
C VAL A 80 -18.53 10.08 13.64
N ILE A 81 -19.19 8.98 13.99
CA ILE A 81 -19.33 7.80 13.15
C ILE A 81 -20.46 8.04 12.15
N THR A 82 -20.15 7.89 10.87
CA THR A 82 -21.07 7.94 9.72
C THR A 82 -20.97 6.63 8.95
N ASP A 83 -21.91 6.37 8.04
CA ASP A 83 -21.94 5.14 7.24
C ASP A 83 -20.63 4.96 6.42
N ASN A 84 -20.22 6.03 5.75
CA ASN A 84 -18.99 6.04 4.95
C ASN A 84 -17.80 6.63 5.73
N CYS A 85 -17.44 6.02 6.86
CA CYS A 85 -16.37 6.51 7.70
C CYS A 85 -14.97 6.14 7.13
N PRO A 86 -14.18 7.10 6.59
CA PRO A 86 -12.90 6.80 5.92
C PRO A 86 -11.82 6.28 6.87
N VAL A 87 -12.00 6.50 8.18
CA VAL A 87 -11.08 6.01 9.21
C VAL A 87 -11.28 4.53 9.53
N GLY A 88 -12.50 4.00 9.40
CA GLY A 88 -12.77 2.56 9.57
C GLY A 88 -12.11 1.72 8.46
N LEU A 89 -12.18 2.23 7.24
CA LEU A 89 -11.54 1.62 6.07
C LEU A 89 -10.06 1.98 5.91
N ARG A 90 -9.49 2.81 6.78
CA ARG A 90 -8.11 3.32 6.63
C ARG A 90 -7.08 2.20 6.61
N LYS A 91 -7.20 1.25 7.54
CA LYS A 91 -6.32 0.08 7.62
C LYS A 91 -6.41 -0.76 6.35
N ILE A 92 -7.64 -1.04 5.89
CA ILE A 92 -7.89 -1.82 4.67
C ILE A 92 -7.28 -1.10 3.47
N ARG A 93 -7.63 0.17 3.26
CA ARG A 93 -7.11 1.01 2.17
C ARG A 93 -5.59 1.10 2.15
N ASP A 94 -4.96 1.26 3.32
CA ASP A 94 -3.50 1.37 3.43
C ASP A 94 -2.82 0.03 3.10
N GLN A 95 -3.41 -1.11 3.47
CA GLN A 95 -2.90 -2.42 3.07
C GLN A 95 -3.05 -2.65 1.57
N TYR A 96 -4.21 -2.32 0.99
CA TYR A 96 -4.43 -2.41 -0.46
C TYR A 96 -3.45 -1.51 -1.24
N ARG A 97 -3.15 -0.31 -0.76
CA ARG A 97 -2.12 0.57 -1.38
C ARG A 97 -0.74 -0.07 -1.38
N LYS A 98 -0.32 -0.70 -0.28
CA LYS A 98 0.97 -1.40 -0.22
C LYS A 98 1.04 -2.56 -1.20
N ILE A 99 -0.03 -3.35 -1.27
CA ILE A 99 -0.13 -4.47 -2.21
C ILE A 99 -0.08 -3.96 -3.65
N ALA A 100 -0.87 -2.94 -3.99
CA ALA A 100 -0.88 -2.36 -5.32
C ALA A 100 0.51 -1.86 -5.76
N VAL A 101 1.24 -1.16 -4.86
CA VAL A 101 2.61 -0.72 -5.14
C VAL A 101 3.54 -1.91 -5.34
N ALA A 102 3.46 -2.95 -4.49
CA ALA A 102 4.29 -4.15 -4.63
C ALA A 102 4.05 -4.87 -5.97
N VAL A 103 2.79 -5.01 -6.38
CA VAL A 103 2.42 -5.60 -7.67
C VAL A 103 2.99 -4.77 -8.82
N MET A 104 2.80 -3.46 -8.81
CA MET A 104 3.31 -2.58 -9.87
C MET A 104 4.85 -2.64 -10.00
N VAL A 105 5.57 -2.67 -8.88
CA VAL A 105 7.03 -2.83 -8.88
C VAL A 105 7.44 -4.18 -9.44
N SER A 106 6.76 -5.27 -9.05
CA SER A 106 7.05 -6.62 -9.55
C SER A 106 6.82 -6.75 -11.06
N LEU A 107 5.74 -6.16 -11.58
CA LEU A 107 5.44 -6.15 -13.01
C LEU A 107 6.45 -5.31 -13.80
N CYS A 108 6.85 -4.15 -13.27
CA CYS A 108 7.89 -3.31 -13.88
C CYS A 108 9.24 -4.05 -13.94
N TRP A 109 9.60 -4.76 -12.87
CA TRP A 109 10.82 -5.57 -12.82
C TRP A 109 10.83 -6.70 -13.84
N LEU A 110 9.72 -7.45 -13.95
CA LEU A 110 9.58 -8.52 -14.95
C LEU A 110 9.61 -7.99 -16.38
N GLY A 111 8.96 -6.86 -16.64
CA GLY A 111 8.95 -6.22 -17.96
C GLY A 111 10.33 -5.75 -18.44
N LEU A 112 11.19 -5.30 -17.51
CA LEU A 112 12.56 -4.87 -17.82
C LEU A 112 13.50 -6.05 -18.17
N ILE A 113 13.20 -7.26 -17.73
CA ILE A 113 14.03 -8.46 -18.03
C ILE A 113 13.71 -9.01 -19.43
N SER A 114 12.50 -8.80 -19.96
CA SER A 114 12.09 -9.30 -21.28
C SER A 114 12.62 -8.52 -22.48
N SER A 115 13.24 -7.35 -22.32
CA SER A 115 13.83 -6.59 -23.44
C SER A 115 15.19 -7.11 -23.92
N ALA A 116 15.72 -8.21 -23.38
CA ALA A 116 17.03 -8.75 -23.75
C ALA A 116 17.05 -9.67 -24.99
N ASN A 117 15.89 -10.09 -25.53
CA ASN A 117 15.83 -11.10 -26.61
C ASN A 117 15.39 -10.53 -27.98
N ALA A 118 15.78 -9.29 -28.31
CA ALA A 118 15.46 -8.67 -29.60
C ALA A 118 16.71 -8.38 -30.45
N GLN A 119 17.60 -9.35 -30.60
CA GLN A 119 18.68 -9.28 -31.61
C GLN A 119 19.22 -10.67 -31.90
N SER A 120 18.76 -11.27 -33.00
CA SER A 120 19.63 -11.86 -34.02
C SER A 120 18.78 -12.65 -35.01
N ASP A 121 18.67 -12.16 -36.24
CA ASP A 121 18.74 -12.99 -37.44
C ASP A 121 18.94 -12.09 -38.68
N ILE A 122 20.21 -11.81 -38.99
CA ILE A 122 20.65 -11.56 -40.36
C ILE A 122 21.71 -12.62 -40.64
N VAL A 123 21.33 -13.70 -41.34
CA VAL A 123 22.27 -14.66 -41.92
C VAL A 123 22.36 -14.37 -43.41
N MET A 124 23.48 -13.79 -43.85
CA MET A 124 23.96 -13.88 -45.23
C MET A 124 25.41 -14.33 -45.22
N GLY A 125 25.72 -15.31 -46.08
CA GLY A 125 27.08 -15.60 -46.51
C GLY A 125 27.68 -16.88 -45.92
N THR A 126 27.58 -17.96 -46.67
CA THR A 126 28.39 -19.18 -46.52
C THR A 126 29.88 -18.89 -46.76
N ALA A 127 30.74 -19.28 -45.83
CA ALA A 127 32.19 -19.45 -46.01
C ALA A 127 32.66 -20.69 -45.21
N PRO A 128 33.71 -21.41 -45.66
CA PRO A 128 33.92 -22.81 -45.32
C PRO A 128 34.51 -23.04 -43.92
N THR A 129 34.16 -24.18 -43.35
CA THR A 129 34.56 -24.62 -42.00
C THR A 129 36.02 -25.08 -41.96
N VAL A 130 36.89 -24.35 -41.27
CA VAL A 130 38.16 -24.87 -40.75
C VAL A 130 37.87 -25.51 -39.38
N ARG A 131 38.13 -26.82 -39.26
CA ARG A 131 37.97 -27.57 -38.01
C ARG A 131 39.23 -27.38 -37.17
N VAL A 132 39.13 -26.67 -36.06
CA VAL A 132 40.18 -26.60 -35.03
C VAL A 132 39.77 -27.56 -33.90
N GLU A 133 40.62 -28.53 -33.57
CA GLU A 133 40.44 -29.37 -32.39
C GLU A 133 40.75 -28.58 -31.10
N PRO A 134 39.90 -28.67 -30.06
CA PRO A 134 40.12 -27.98 -28.80
C PRO A 134 41.18 -28.69 -27.93
N ILE A 135 42.14 -27.93 -27.42
CA ILE A 135 43.15 -28.39 -26.46
C ILE A 135 42.51 -28.40 -25.05
N PRO A 136 42.61 -29.48 -24.25
CA PRO A 136 42.12 -29.49 -22.88
C PRO A 136 43.20 -28.96 -21.93
N ALA A 137 42.97 -27.81 -21.29
CA ALA A 137 43.84 -27.34 -20.21
C ALA A 137 43.05 -26.61 -19.10
N TYR A 138 42.75 -27.38 -18.04
CA TYR A 138 42.89 -27.07 -16.61
C TYR A 138 42.28 -25.76 -16.04
N THR A 139 41.21 -25.88 -15.24
CA THR A 139 40.60 -24.79 -14.45
C THR A 139 40.22 -25.18 -13.00
N PRO A 140 41.17 -25.47 -12.08
CA PRO A 140 40.81 -25.60 -10.66
C PRO A 140 40.83 -24.28 -9.89
N LEU A 141 41.39 -23.18 -10.43
CA LEU A 141 41.35 -21.88 -9.75
C LEU A 141 40.03 -21.12 -9.96
N GLN A 142 39.34 -21.33 -11.08
CA GLN A 142 38.03 -20.70 -11.33
C GLN A 142 36.93 -21.26 -10.41
N THR A 143 36.96 -22.55 -10.10
CA THR A 143 35.99 -23.16 -9.17
C THR A 143 36.20 -22.68 -7.72
N ILE A 144 37.45 -22.42 -7.31
CA ILE A 144 37.76 -21.86 -5.98
C ILE A 144 37.22 -20.42 -5.85
N ILE A 145 37.33 -19.59 -6.90
CA ILE A 145 36.83 -18.20 -6.88
C ILE A 145 35.29 -18.16 -6.86
N MET A 146 34.62 -19.05 -7.58
CA MET A 146 33.14 -19.10 -7.60
C MET A 146 32.53 -19.59 -6.28
N THR A 147 33.17 -20.55 -5.59
CA THR A 147 32.67 -21.05 -4.30
C THR A 147 32.93 -20.07 -3.15
N ALA A 148 34.05 -19.34 -3.16
CA ALA A 148 34.33 -18.30 -2.17
C ALA A 148 33.29 -17.16 -2.21
N GLY A 149 32.87 -16.73 -3.40
CA GLY A 149 31.85 -15.67 -3.56
C GLY A 149 30.49 -16.00 -2.94
N ILE A 150 30.03 -17.26 -3.06
CA ILE A 150 28.72 -17.70 -2.55
C ILE A 150 28.68 -17.72 -1.00
N THR A 151 29.79 -18.10 -0.37
CA THR A 151 29.85 -18.20 1.12
C THR A 151 29.86 -16.83 1.81
N VAL A 152 30.46 -15.79 1.19
CA VAL A 152 30.51 -14.43 1.76
C VAL A 152 29.12 -13.76 1.72
N SER A 153 28.32 -14.03 0.68
CA SER A 153 26.95 -13.49 0.56
C SER A 153 25.97 -14.06 1.60
N ALA A 154 26.08 -15.36 1.92
CA ALA A 154 25.21 -16.01 2.90
C ALA A 154 25.46 -15.50 4.33
N ALA A 155 26.73 -15.25 4.70
CA ALA A 155 27.10 -14.70 6.00
C ALA A 155 26.60 -13.25 6.16
N ALA A 156 26.74 -12.42 5.11
CA ALA A 156 26.23 -11.04 5.12
C ALA A 156 24.70 -10.98 5.28
N PHE A 157 23.96 -11.89 4.64
CA PHE A 157 22.51 -11.96 4.77
C PHE A 157 22.06 -12.39 6.18
N GLY A 158 22.74 -13.37 6.78
CA GLY A 158 22.49 -13.80 8.16
C GLY A 158 22.73 -12.70 9.20
N ILE A 159 23.78 -11.89 9.01
CA ILE A 159 24.08 -10.74 9.87
C ILE A 159 23.03 -9.64 9.69
N LEU A 160 22.60 -9.34 8.45
CA LEU A 160 21.58 -8.34 8.16
C LEU A 160 20.18 -8.73 8.69
N CYS A 161 19.81 -10.02 8.65
CA CYS A 161 18.52 -10.49 9.20
C CYS A 161 18.48 -10.50 10.74
N LYS A 162 19.62 -10.64 11.43
CA LYS A 162 19.68 -10.54 12.91
C LYS A 162 19.52 -9.11 13.42
N ILE A 163 19.74 -8.10 12.57
CA ILE A 163 19.51 -6.69 12.92
C ILE A 163 17.99 -6.44 12.83
N LYS A 164 17.32 -6.53 13.97
CA LYS A 164 15.85 -6.39 14.19
C LYS A 164 15.25 -5.02 13.78
N ARG A 165 15.98 -4.21 13.02
CA ARG A 165 15.65 -2.84 12.60
C ARG A 165 16.03 -2.51 11.16
N ALA A 166 16.29 -3.50 10.32
CA ALA A 166 16.44 -3.27 8.88
C ALA A 166 15.06 -3.37 8.20
N SER A 167 14.56 -2.26 7.65
CA SER A 167 13.39 -2.31 6.76
C SER A 167 13.74 -3.10 5.51
N LEU A 168 12.81 -3.89 4.99
CA LEU A 168 12.98 -4.72 3.77
C LEU A 168 13.61 -3.96 2.59
N SER A 169 13.41 -2.64 2.52
CA SER A 169 14.02 -1.76 1.52
C SER A 169 15.56 -1.66 1.59
N GLN A 170 16.14 -1.70 2.79
CA GLN A 170 17.60 -1.58 2.97
C GLN A 170 18.33 -2.87 2.57
N ILE A 171 17.70 -4.03 2.80
CA ILE A 171 18.23 -5.33 2.38
C ILE A 171 18.22 -5.44 0.85
N ALA A 172 17.15 -4.97 0.21
CA ALA A 172 17.05 -4.94 -1.25
C ALA A 172 18.09 -4.02 -1.89
N LEU A 173 18.36 -2.84 -1.30
CA LEU A 173 19.40 -1.93 -1.79
C LEU A 173 20.80 -2.57 -1.68
N ALA A 174 21.09 -3.24 -0.56
CA ALA A 174 22.36 -3.92 -0.36
C ALA A 174 22.58 -5.06 -1.38
N LEU A 175 21.55 -5.88 -1.62
CA LEU A 175 21.61 -6.93 -2.64
C LEU A 175 21.82 -6.37 -4.05
N MET A 176 21.13 -5.28 -4.41
CA MET A 176 21.34 -4.60 -5.70
C MET A 176 22.76 -4.07 -5.87
N VAL A 177 23.31 -3.40 -4.85
CA VAL A 177 24.67 -2.87 -4.90
C VAL A 177 25.68 -4.01 -5.03
N THR A 178 25.52 -5.10 -4.27
CA THR A 178 26.42 -6.25 -4.38
C THR A 178 26.37 -6.91 -5.75
N TRP A 179 25.17 -7.08 -6.34
CA TRP A 179 25.02 -7.63 -7.69
C TRP A 179 25.63 -6.74 -8.77
N PHE A 180 25.49 -5.42 -8.63
CA PHE A 180 26.08 -4.46 -9.56
C PHE A 180 27.62 -4.53 -9.56
N PHE A 181 28.23 -4.58 -8.36
CA PHE A 181 29.68 -4.68 -8.24
C PHE A 181 30.24 -6.03 -8.70
N THR A 182 29.52 -7.15 -8.47
CA THR A 182 29.93 -8.46 -9.02
C THR A 182 29.81 -8.51 -10.53
N GLY A 183 28.78 -7.89 -11.11
CA GLY A 183 28.61 -7.81 -12.56
C GLY A 183 29.73 -7.03 -13.24
N VAL A 184 30.12 -5.88 -12.67
CA VAL A 184 31.23 -5.06 -13.17
C VAL A 184 32.57 -5.82 -13.08
N ALA A 185 32.82 -6.55 -11.99
CA ALA A 185 34.03 -7.35 -11.84
C ALA A 185 34.11 -8.51 -12.85
N MET A 186 32.98 -9.18 -13.14
CA MET A 186 32.93 -10.25 -14.16
C MET A 186 33.17 -9.69 -15.57
N ALA A 187 32.59 -8.55 -15.91
CA ALA A 187 32.78 -7.91 -17.22
C ALA A 187 34.23 -7.45 -17.46
N ALA A 188 34.92 -6.99 -16.41
CA ALA A 188 36.32 -6.58 -16.49
C ALA A 188 37.28 -7.77 -16.71
N PHE A 189 36.92 -8.98 -16.26
CA PHE A 189 37.77 -10.17 -16.38
C PHE A 189 37.63 -10.88 -17.72
N THR A 190 36.49 -10.75 -18.40
CA THR A 190 36.25 -11.32 -19.74
C THR A 190 36.89 -10.51 -20.87
N ALA A 191 37.36 -9.29 -20.59
CA ALA A 191 37.94 -8.37 -21.58
C ALA A 191 39.48 -8.48 -21.71
N LYS A 192 40.11 -9.45 -21.07
CA LYS A 192 41.57 -9.67 -21.07
C LYS A 192 41.91 -11.12 -21.40
#